data_AF-A0A2T0SPH8-F1
#
_entry.id   AF-A0A2T0SPH8-F1
#
_cell.length_a   1.000
_cell.length_b   1.000
_cell.length_c   1.000
_cell.angle_alpha   90.00
_cell.angle_beta   90.00
_cell.angle_gamma   90.00
#
_symmetry.space_group_name_H-M   'P 1'
#
loop_
_entity.id
_entity.type
_entity.pdbx_description
1 polymer ?
#
loop_
_entity_poly.entity_id
_entity_poly.type
_entity_poly.pdbx_seq_one_letter_code
_entity_poly.pdbx_strand_id
1 'polypeptide(L)'
;MRKIPTLFRRDPDDLRHVTREVHPDCQWVMAGEGIPTRKYDGTCVGYFPAVRGEIRVHGGVGSGEVNEPSDLTGVWLARREVKPGRAFPPGYVAEQADPVTGKNVGWEPMAQSSFAKFHAEAADKIMDNGETWGVPVLGATYELVGPKINGNPYGLNEHVLVRHGYQAAVDYNAMQTIALDFDSLREWLLGHPAWEGVVWHHPDGRMAKLKRRDVLAAGAAVAPQS
;
A
#
# COMPACT_ATOMS: atom_id res chain seq x y z
N MET A 1 -3.04 -9.41 -4.43
CA MET A 1 -1.66 -8.87 -4.50
C MET A 1 -0.72 -9.81 -3.76
N ARG A 2 0.33 -10.34 -4.39
CA ARG A 2 1.36 -11.10 -3.66
C ARG A 2 1.98 -10.20 -2.59
N LYS A 3 2.28 -10.75 -1.42
CA LYS A 3 2.96 -10.01 -0.35
C LYS A 3 4.22 -9.34 -0.90
N ILE A 4 4.27 -8.00 -0.85
CA ILE A 4 5.43 -7.23 -1.29
C ILE A 4 6.62 -7.59 -0.37
N PRO A 5 7.73 -8.12 -0.91
CA PRO A 5 8.92 -8.47 -0.14
C PRO A 5 9.56 -7.23 0.48
N THR A 6 10.20 -7.41 1.64
CA THR A 6 11.04 -6.37 2.24
C THR A 6 12.40 -6.37 1.53
N LEU A 7 12.95 -5.18 1.23
CA LEU A 7 14.20 -5.00 0.46
C LEU A 7 15.37 -5.80 1.06
N PHE A 8 15.50 -5.76 2.38
CA PHE A 8 16.46 -6.56 3.13
C PHE A 8 15.77 -7.73 3.83
N ARG A 9 16.52 -8.81 4.08
CA ARG A 9 16.03 -9.99 4.80
C ARG A 9 15.66 -9.63 6.23
N ARG A 10 14.55 -10.20 6.70
CA ARG A 10 14.17 -10.14 8.11
C ARG A 10 15.20 -10.88 8.95
N ASP A 11 15.52 -10.31 10.10
CA ASP A 11 16.32 -10.99 11.11
C ASP A 11 15.51 -12.20 11.62
N PRO A 12 16.04 -13.44 11.54
CA PRO A 12 15.33 -14.64 11.98
C PRO A 12 15.11 -14.67 13.49
N ASP A 13 15.97 -14.01 14.27
CA ASP A 13 15.87 -13.94 15.73
C ASP A 13 14.97 -12.77 16.19
N ASP A 14 14.82 -11.74 15.35
CA ASP A 14 13.88 -10.63 15.57
C ASP A 14 13.21 -10.13 14.29
N LEU A 15 12.08 -10.75 13.93
CA LEU A 15 11.31 -10.43 12.73
C LEU A 15 10.78 -8.97 12.67
N ARG A 16 10.92 -8.17 13.73
CA ARG A 16 10.62 -6.72 13.69
C ARG A 16 11.66 -5.95 12.89
N HIS A 17 12.87 -6.47 12.79
CA HIS A 17 14.01 -5.83 12.16
C HIS A 17 14.47 -6.54 10.89
N VAL A 18 15.32 -5.87 10.13
CA VAL A 18 16.00 -6.42 8.96
C VAL A 18 17.51 -6.46 9.18
N THR A 19 18.16 -7.39 8.48
CA THR A 19 19.61 -7.48 8.37
C THR A 19 20.13 -6.55 7.26
N ARG A 20 21.45 -6.55 7.04
CA ARG A 20 22.08 -5.88 5.88
C ARG A 20 21.98 -6.70 4.59
N GLU A 21 21.56 -7.96 4.66
CA GLU A 21 21.49 -8.85 3.50
C GLU A 21 20.28 -8.50 2.63
N VAL A 22 20.51 -8.22 1.34
CA VAL A 22 19.44 -7.94 0.37
C VAL A 22 18.62 -9.20 0.14
N HIS A 23 17.29 -9.06 0.14
CA HIS A 23 16.40 -10.17 -0.19
C HIS A 23 16.62 -10.59 -1.66
N PRO A 24 16.78 -11.89 -1.98
CA PRO A 24 17.04 -12.35 -3.35
C PRO A 24 16.04 -11.82 -4.39
N ASP A 25 14.75 -11.81 -4.04
CA ASP A 25 13.68 -11.28 -4.90
C ASP A 25 13.73 -9.74 -5.12
N CYS A 26 14.62 -9.03 -4.42
CA CYS A 26 14.76 -7.58 -4.44
C CYS A 26 16.06 -7.09 -5.08
N GLN A 27 16.90 -7.98 -5.63
CA GLN A 27 18.20 -7.60 -6.22
C GLN A 27 18.08 -6.56 -7.34
N TRP A 28 16.98 -6.59 -8.09
CA TRP A 28 16.66 -5.60 -9.14
C TRP A 28 16.58 -4.16 -8.61
N VAL A 29 16.23 -3.96 -7.32
CA VAL A 29 16.25 -2.64 -6.70
C VAL A 29 17.69 -2.13 -6.66
N MET A 30 18.64 -2.96 -6.23
CA MET A 30 20.06 -2.59 -6.13
C MET A 30 20.70 -2.39 -7.51
N ALA A 31 20.15 -3.02 -8.55
CA ALA A 31 20.52 -2.79 -9.94
C ALA A 31 19.96 -1.46 -10.51
N GLY A 32 19.19 -0.70 -9.73
CA GLY A 32 18.60 0.57 -10.17
C GLY A 32 17.37 0.42 -11.08
N GLU A 33 16.78 -0.77 -11.16
CA GLU A 33 15.64 -1.06 -12.04
C GLU A 33 14.29 -0.58 -11.45
N GLY A 34 14.31 -0.03 -10.23
CA GLY A 34 13.11 0.35 -9.49
C GLY A 34 12.85 1.84 -9.41
N ILE A 35 11.60 2.23 -9.62
CA ILE A 35 11.11 3.60 -9.36
C ILE A 35 10.64 3.68 -7.90
N PRO A 36 11.29 4.48 -7.04
CA PRO A 36 10.89 4.61 -5.64
C PRO A 36 9.71 5.57 -5.49
N THR A 37 8.80 5.21 -4.59
CA THR A 37 7.64 6.01 -4.18
C THR A 37 7.51 5.96 -2.67
N ARG A 38 6.86 6.98 -2.09
CA ARG A 38 6.57 6.98 -0.66
C ARG A 38 5.63 5.84 -0.30
N LYS A 39 6.01 5.08 0.72
CA LYS A 39 5.07 4.19 1.39
C LYS A 39 4.24 5.02 2.36
N TYR A 40 2.94 5.10 2.10
CA TYR A 40 1.99 5.68 3.04
C TYR A 40 1.56 4.64 4.10
N ASP A 41 1.18 5.15 5.27
CA ASP A 41 0.65 4.45 6.42
C ASP A 41 -0.81 4.87 6.58
N GLY A 42 -1.66 4.14 5.86
CA GLY A 42 -3.08 4.34 5.86
C GLY A 42 -3.82 3.01 5.83
N THR A 43 -5.08 3.08 5.44
CA THR A 43 -5.90 1.90 5.16
C THR A 43 -6.03 1.72 3.66
N CYS A 44 -5.69 0.53 3.17
CA CYS A 44 -5.83 0.20 1.76
C CYS A 44 -7.29 0.05 1.35
N VAL A 45 -7.66 0.75 0.29
CA VAL A 45 -8.96 0.69 -0.38
C VAL A 45 -8.73 0.49 -1.87
N GLY A 46 -9.73 0.00 -2.60
CA GLY A 46 -9.63 -0.21 -4.05
C GLY A 46 -10.91 0.16 -4.77
N TYR A 47 -10.76 0.63 -6.00
CA TYR A 47 -11.88 0.98 -6.88
C TYR A 47 -11.93 -0.04 -8.01
N PHE A 48 -12.88 -0.96 -7.97
CA PHE A 48 -12.93 -2.13 -8.86
C PHE A 48 -14.21 -2.15 -9.69
N PRO A 49 -14.22 -2.81 -10.87
CA PRO A 49 -15.45 -2.97 -11.63
C PRO A 49 -16.57 -3.54 -10.77
N ALA A 50 -17.78 -3.00 -10.92
CA ALA A 50 -18.97 -3.48 -10.22
C ALA A 50 -19.37 -4.93 -10.59
N VAL A 51 -18.60 -5.63 -11.42
CA VAL A 51 -18.91 -6.97 -11.93
C VAL A 51 -17.78 -7.97 -11.66
N ARG A 52 -17.86 -8.63 -10.51
CA ARG A 52 -17.54 -10.05 -10.34
C ARG A 52 -18.43 -10.61 -9.23
N GLY A 53 -19.57 -11.19 -9.62
CA GLY A 53 -20.36 -12.14 -8.83
C GLY A 53 -20.93 -11.63 -7.50
N GLU A 54 -21.82 -10.62 -7.55
CA GLU A 54 -22.67 -10.16 -6.44
C GLU A 54 -22.06 -9.13 -5.46
N ILE A 55 -21.94 -7.88 -5.91
CA ILE A 55 -22.16 -6.75 -5.00
C ILE A 55 -23.45 -6.07 -5.44
N ARG A 56 -24.59 -6.54 -4.89
CA ARG A 56 -25.86 -5.83 -4.97
C ARG A 56 -25.88 -4.78 -3.87
N VAL A 57 -25.49 -3.54 -4.19
CA VAL A 57 -25.84 -2.40 -3.34
C VAL A 57 -27.35 -2.24 -3.43
N HIS A 58 -28.06 -2.43 -2.32
CA HIS A 58 -29.51 -2.20 -2.28
C HIS A 58 -29.81 -0.73 -2.61
N GLY A 59 -30.49 -0.51 -3.75
CA GLY A 59 -31.11 0.77 -4.10
C GLY A 59 -31.04 1.10 -5.59
N GLY A 60 -31.91 0.48 -6.40
CA GLY A 60 -32.21 0.93 -7.78
C GLY A 60 -31.65 0.02 -8.88
N VAL A 61 -32.50 -0.86 -9.42
CA VAL A 61 -32.18 -1.66 -10.61
C VAL A 61 -32.41 -0.78 -11.84
N GLY A 62 -31.35 -0.24 -12.42
CA GLY A 62 -31.35 0.25 -13.79
C GLY A 62 -30.87 -0.86 -14.71
N SER A 63 -31.76 -1.45 -15.51
CA SER A 63 -31.41 -2.36 -16.60
C SER A 63 -30.83 -1.56 -17.76
N GLY A 64 -29.56 -1.17 -17.66
CA GLY A 64 -28.79 -0.63 -18.77
C GLY A 64 -27.85 -1.71 -19.29
N GLU A 65 -27.98 -2.07 -20.57
CA GLU A 65 -26.92 -2.82 -21.26
C GLU A 65 -25.63 -2.00 -21.23
N VAL A 66 -24.54 -2.62 -20.78
CA VAL A 66 -23.19 -2.03 -20.78
C VAL A 66 -22.71 -2.05 -22.22
N ASN A 67 -22.67 -0.90 -22.88
CA ASN A 67 -22.39 -0.83 -24.32
C ASN A 67 -20.90 -0.54 -24.61
N GLU A 68 -20.15 0.06 -23.68
CA GLU A 68 -18.69 0.29 -23.82
C GLU A 68 -17.93 0.11 -22.49
N PRO A 69 -16.61 -0.24 -22.48
CA PRO A 69 -15.80 -0.35 -21.26
C PRO A 69 -15.75 0.93 -20.40
N SER A 70 -16.04 2.09 -21.00
CA SER A 70 -16.17 3.39 -20.34
C SER A 70 -17.43 3.54 -19.46
N ASP A 71 -18.42 2.67 -19.63
CA ASP A 71 -19.67 2.68 -18.85
C ASP A 71 -19.53 1.90 -17.53
N LEU A 72 -18.37 1.26 -17.30
CA LEU A 72 -18.09 0.56 -16.05
C LEU A 72 -17.91 1.57 -14.91
N THR A 73 -18.95 1.74 -14.11
CA THR A 73 -18.80 2.35 -12.78
C THR A 73 -18.06 1.38 -11.87
N GLY A 74 -17.08 1.89 -11.14
CA GLY A 74 -16.39 1.12 -10.12
C GLY A 74 -17.09 1.20 -8.77
N VAL A 75 -16.84 0.22 -7.93
CA VAL A 75 -17.23 0.18 -6.52
C VAL A 75 -16.00 0.29 -5.63
N TRP A 76 -16.13 1.04 -4.55
CA TRP A 76 -15.11 1.12 -3.52
C TRP A 76 -15.18 -0.08 -2.59
N LEU A 77 -14.04 -0.75 -2.42
CA LEU A 77 -13.87 -1.86 -1.49
C LEU A 77 -12.77 -1.53 -0.47
N ALA A 78 -12.98 -1.91 0.79
CA ALA A 78 -11.96 -1.83 1.83
C ALA A 78 -11.16 -3.14 1.88
N ARG A 79 -9.84 -3.04 2.10
CA ARG A 79 -9.00 -4.21 2.35
C ARG A 79 -9.39 -4.86 3.67
N ARG A 80 -9.63 -6.17 3.67
CA ARG A 80 -10.05 -6.91 4.87
C ARG A 80 -9.30 -8.23 5.03
N GLU A 81 -8.80 -8.46 6.24
CA GLU A 81 -8.25 -9.73 6.69
C GLU A 81 -9.32 -10.52 7.47
N VAL A 82 -9.47 -11.80 7.16
CA VAL A 82 -10.34 -12.75 7.87
C VAL A 82 -9.50 -13.89 8.42
N LYS A 83 -9.59 -14.09 9.75
CA LYS A 83 -8.86 -15.15 10.47
C LYS A 83 -9.33 -16.56 10.05
N PRO A 84 -8.46 -17.59 10.17
CA PRO A 84 -8.86 -18.98 9.96
C PRO A 84 -10.12 -19.35 10.74
N GLY A 85 -11.03 -20.11 10.11
CA GLY A 85 -12.25 -20.61 10.74
C GLY A 85 -13.34 -19.56 10.98
N ARG A 86 -13.15 -18.30 10.54
CA ARG A 86 -14.22 -17.29 10.55
C ARG A 86 -14.95 -17.26 9.21
N ALA A 87 -16.26 -17.07 9.26
CA ALA A 87 -17.06 -16.83 8.06
C ALA A 87 -16.63 -15.52 7.38
N PHE A 88 -16.62 -15.53 6.05
CA PHE A 88 -16.42 -14.30 5.29
C PHE A 88 -17.62 -13.37 5.43
N PRO A 89 -17.41 -12.06 5.58
CA PRO A 89 -18.52 -11.13 5.62
C PRO A 89 -19.25 -11.09 4.26
N PRO A 90 -20.52 -10.64 4.23
CA PRO A 90 -21.25 -10.47 2.97
C PRO A 90 -20.46 -9.63 1.96
N GLY A 91 -20.48 -10.05 0.70
CA GLY A 91 -19.76 -9.36 -0.40
C GLY A 91 -18.22 -9.45 -0.32
N TYR A 92 -17.66 -10.28 0.55
CA TYR A 92 -16.21 -10.45 0.64
C TYR A 92 -15.65 -11.15 -0.59
N VAL A 93 -14.68 -10.52 -1.24
CA VAL A 93 -13.94 -11.08 -2.36
C VAL A 93 -12.55 -11.48 -1.87
N ALA A 94 -12.35 -12.78 -1.66
CA ALA A 94 -11.05 -13.31 -1.28
C ALA A 94 -10.03 -13.07 -2.40
N GLU A 95 -8.84 -12.59 -2.04
CA GLU A 95 -7.76 -12.34 -3.00
C GLU A 95 -6.57 -13.27 -2.77
N GLN A 96 -6.20 -13.51 -1.51
CA GLN A 96 -5.07 -14.35 -1.16
C GLN A 96 -5.25 -14.99 0.21
N ALA A 97 -4.90 -16.26 0.35
CA ALA A 97 -4.67 -16.88 1.66
C ALA A 97 -3.17 -16.80 2.00
N ASP A 98 -2.85 -16.41 3.23
CA ASP A 98 -1.50 -16.51 3.78
C ASP A 98 -1.25 -17.96 4.24
N PRO A 99 -0.34 -18.70 3.60
CA PRO A 99 -0.11 -20.11 3.93
C PRO A 99 0.54 -20.31 5.31
N VAL A 100 1.16 -19.27 5.87
CA VAL A 100 1.84 -19.35 7.18
C VAL A 100 0.83 -19.13 8.31
N THR A 101 -0.03 -18.12 8.18
CA THR A 101 -0.98 -17.75 9.23
C THR A 101 -2.39 -18.32 9.03
N GLY A 102 -2.66 -18.85 7.84
CA GLY A 102 -3.99 -19.29 7.39
C GLY A 102 -5.00 -18.16 7.18
N LYS A 103 -4.58 -16.90 7.33
CA LYS A 103 -5.46 -15.74 7.20
C LYS A 103 -5.83 -15.52 5.74
N ASN A 104 -7.08 -15.17 5.48
CA ASN A 104 -7.53 -14.75 4.16
C ASN A 104 -7.47 -13.22 4.08
N VAL A 105 -6.85 -12.71 3.04
CA VAL A 105 -6.81 -11.30 2.68
C VAL A 105 -7.65 -11.11 1.43
N GLY A 106 -8.48 -10.07 1.44
CA GLY A 106 -9.46 -9.84 0.40
C GLY A 106 -10.05 -8.47 0.52
N TRP A 107 -11.23 -8.31 -0.03
CA TRP A 107 -11.92 -7.05 -0.17
C TRP A 107 -13.33 -7.15 0.36
N GLU A 108 -13.82 -6.11 0.99
CA GLU A 108 -15.22 -6.01 1.42
C GLU A 108 -15.86 -4.71 0.94
N PRO A 109 -17.18 -4.65 0.73
CA PRO A 109 -17.88 -3.42 0.38
C PRO A 109 -17.50 -2.26 1.30
N MET A 110 -17.08 -1.11 0.75
CA MET A 110 -16.65 0.02 1.59
C MET A 110 -17.73 0.45 2.59
N ALA A 111 -19.00 0.36 2.22
CA ALA A 111 -20.13 0.72 3.08
C ALA A 111 -20.20 -0.06 4.41
N GLN A 112 -19.62 -1.26 4.49
CA GLN A 112 -19.61 -2.08 5.72
C GLN A 112 -18.30 -1.95 6.51
N SER A 113 -17.31 -1.25 5.96
CA SER A 113 -16.02 -1.02 6.58
C SER A 113 -16.13 -0.04 7.74
N SER A 114 -15.34 -0.24 8.79
CA SER A 114 -15.16 0.76 9.85
C SER A 114 -14.57 2.09 9.35
N PHE A 115 -14.08 2.12 8.11
CA PHE A 115 -13.52 3.30 7.46
C PHE A 115 -14.50 4.01 6.51
N ALA A 116 -15.75 3.52 6.37
CA ALA A 116 -16.73 4.04 5.41
C ALA A 116 -16.91 5.56 5.48
N LYS A 117 -17.05 6.10 6.71
CA LYS A 117 -17.20 7.54 6.95
C LYS A 117 -16.00 8.33 6.42
N PHE A 118 -14.79 7.95 6.82
CA PHE A 118 -13.56 8.68 6.47
C PHE A 118 -13.21 8.53 5.00
N HIS A 119 -13.56 7.39 4.39
CA HIS A 119 -13.48 7.22 2.96
C HIS A 119 -14.41 8.19 2.22
N ALA A 120 -15.66 8.33 2.67
CA ALA A 120 -16.61 9.27 2.05
C ALA A 120 -16.13 10.72 2.13
N GLU A 121 -15.47 11.11 3.23
CA GLU A 121 -14.86 12.44 3.41
C GLU A 121 -13.65 12.71 2.46
N ALA A 122 -13.10 11.65 1.87
CA ALA A 122 -11.90 11.68 1.01
C ALA A 122 -12.18 11.35 -0.46
N ALA A 123 -13.41 10.98 -0.82
CA ALA A 123 -13.73 10.40 -2.13
C ALA A 123 -13.49 11.35 -3.32
N ASP A 124 -13.49 12.65 -3.07
CA ASP A 124 -13.20 13.73 -4.02
C ASP A 124 -11.78 14.33 -3.86
N LYS A 125 -10.98 13.83 -2.90
CA LYS A 125 -9.64 14.31 -2.56
C LYS A 125 -8.60 13.24 -2.84
N ILE A 126 -8.48 12.91 -4.12
CA ILE A 126 -7.59 11.85 -4.59
C ILE A 126 -6.24 12.47 -5.01
N MET A 127 -5.18 12.19 -4.26
CA MET A 127 -3.81 12.47 -4.70
C MET A 127 -3.41 11.45 -5.75
N ASP A 128 -3.18 11.94 -6.96
CA ASP A 128 -2.64 11.19 -8.10
C ASP A 128 -1.59 12.05 -8.82
N ASN A 129 -0.90 11.51 -9.82
CA ASN A 129 0.25 12.11 -10.52
C ASN A 129 -0.06 13.41 -11.33
N GLY A 130 -1.16 14.11 -11.05
CA GLY A 130 -1.58 15.37 -11.67
C GLY A 130 -1.47 16.58 -10.74
N GLU A 131 -1.70 17.76 -11.31
CA GLU A 131 -1.65 19.06 -10.60
C GLU A 131 -2.92 19.35 -9.78
N THR A 132 -3.99 18.59 -10.02
CA THR A 132 -5.28 18.68 -9.35
C THR A 132 -5.64 17.38 -8.66
N TRP A 133 -6.69 17.40 -7.84
CA TRP A 133 -7.32 16.15 -7.38
C TRP A 133 -7.66 15.25 -8.57
N GLY A 134 -7.28 13.99 -8.45
CA GLY A 134 -7.54 12.95 -9.43
C GLY A 134 -8.97 12.45 -9.38
N VAL A 135 -9.32 11.62 -10.36
CA VAL A 135 -10.55 10.83 -10.36
C VAL A 135 -10.23 9.37 -10.00
N PRO A 136 -11.20 8.60 -9.46
CA PRO A 136 -11.00 7.18 -9.22
C PRO A 136 -10.64 6.44 -10.50
N VAL A 137 -9.60 5.61 -10.46
CA VAL A 137 -9.13 4.81 -11.59
C VAL A 137 -9.54 3.37 -11.37
N LEU A 138 -10.27 2.83 -12.34
CA LEU A 138 -10.77 1.46 -12.28
C LEU A 138 -9.61 0.46 -12.17
N GLY A 139 -9.70 -0.47 -11.22
CA GLY A 139 -8.66 -1.44 -10.88
C GLY A 139 -7.55 -0.90 -9.97
N ALA A 140 -7.52 0.40 -9.68
CA ALA A 140 -6.49 0.98 -8.83
C ALA A 140 -6.78 0.75 -7.33
N THR A 141 -5.71 0.83 -6.55
CA THR A 141 -5.78 0.84 -5.08
C THR A 141 -5.18 2.11 -4.54
N TYR A 142 -5.67 2.51 -3.37
CA TYR A 142 -5.38 3.78 -2.73
C TYR A 142 -5.14 3.54 -1.25
N GLU A 143 -4.34 4.39 -0.66
CA GLU A 143 -4.16 4.48 0.78
C GLU A 143 -5.02 5.64 1.30
N LEU A 144 -6.05 5.31 2.08
CA LEU A 144 -6.82 6.29 2.84
C LEU A 144 -5.96 6.76 4.02
N VAL A 145 -5.69 8.05 4.10
CA VAL A 145 -4.92 8.68 5.18
C VAL A 145 -5.68 9.88 5.75
N GLY A 146 -5.34 10.34 6.95
CA GLY A 146 -5.91 11.56 7.54
C GLY A 146 -6.09 11.51 9.06
N PRO A 147 -6.80 12.50 9.64
CA PRO A 147 -6.92 12.72 11.09
C PRO A 147 -7.31 11.51 11.93
N LYS A 148 -8.15 10.62 11.37
CA LYS A 148 -8.68 9.42 12.04
C LYS A 148 -8.07 8.11 11.55
N ILE A 149 -7.00 8.16 10.76
CA ILE A 149 -6.32 6.97 10.23
C ILE A 149 -4.93 6.85 10.86
N ASN A 150 -4.64 5.71 11.49
CA ASN A 150 -3.34 5.33 12.04
C ASN A 150 -2.63 6.42 12.87
N GLY A 151 -3.39 7.25 13.60
CA GLY A 151 -2.85 8.33 14.43
C GLY A 151 -2.40 9.58 13.67
N ASN A 152 -2.76 9.72 12.38
CA ASN A 152 -2.44 10.85 11.53
C ASN A 152 -0.93 11.19 11.48
N PRO A 153 -0.07 10.25 11.04
CA PRO A 153 1.39 10.46 11.04
C PRO A 153 1.84 11.62 10.14
N TYR A 154 0.95 12.11 9.28
CA TYR A 154 1.19 13.18 8.31
C TYR A 154 0.66 14.55 8.76
N GLY A 155 0.00 14.63 9.93
CA GLY A 155 -0.55 15.89 10.43
C GLY A 155 -1.58 16.53 9.50
N LEU A 156 -2.30 15.74 8.71
CA LEU A 156 -3.30 16.25 7.78
C LEU A 156 -4.51 16.79 8.54
N ASN A 157 -5.14 17.83 8.00
CA ASN A 157 -6.38 18.38 8.53
C ASN A 157 -7.62 17.64 8.00
N GLU A 158 -7.47 16.93 6.89
CA GLU A 158 -8.56 16.26 6.18
C GLU A 158 -8.16 14.84 5.77
N HIS A 159 -9.17 14.02 5.46
CA HIS A 159 -8.96 12.71 4.87
C HIS A 159 -8.73 12.83 3.37
N VAL A 160 -7.75 12.08 2.86
CA VAL A 160 -7.41 12.02 1.45
C VAL A 160 -7.14 10.59 1.03
N LEU A 161 -7.34 10.30 -0.26
CA LEU A 161 -6.98 9.04 -0.89
C LEU A 161 -5.69 9.24 -1.68
N VAL A 162 -4.61 8.54 -1.32
CA VAL A 162 -3.36 8.59 -2.08
C VAL A 162 -3.26 7.35 -2.95
N ARG A 163 -3.19 7.52 -4.27
CA ARG A 163 -3.05 6.36 -5.17
C ARG A 163 -1.76 5.61 -4.88
N HIS A 164 -1.82 4.28 -4.84
CA HIS A 164 -0.59 3.50 -4.77
C HIS A 164 0.28 3.72 -5.99
N GLY A 165 1.57 3.97 -5.77
CA GLY A 165 2.50 4.37 -6.82
C GLY A 165 2.43 5.86 -7.17
N TYR A 166 1.67 6.67 -6.41
CA TYR A 166 1.75 8.12 -6.51
C TYR A 166 3.19 8.58 -6.28
N GLN A 167 3.70 9.32 -7.24
CA GLN A 167 5.07 9.79 -7.30
C GLN A 167 5.05 11.31 -7.26
N ALA A 168 5.03 11.88 -6.06
CA ALA A 168 5.26 13.31 -5.92
C ALA A 168 6.67 13.64 -6.42
N ALA A 169 6.81 14.64 -7.29
CA ALA A 169 8.11 15.00 -7.86
C ALA A 169 9.16 15.33 -6.78
N VAL A 170 8.72 15.97 -5.68
CA VAL A 170 9.58 16.27 -4.52
C VAL A 170 10.10 15.01 -3.83
N ASP A 171 9.25 14.00 -3.67
CA ASP A 171 9.60 12.72 -3.05
C ASP A 171 10.58 11.96 -3.96
N TYR A 172 10.29 11.92 -5.25
CA TYR A 172 11.14 11.25 -6.22
C TYR A 172 12.55 11.85 -6.29
N ASN A 173 12.64 13.18 -6.39
CA ASN A 173 13.93 13.87 -6.44
C ASN A 173 14.74 13.64 -5.15
N ALA A 174 14.08 13.63 -3.99
CA ALA A 174 14.74 13.33 -2.72
C ALA A 174 15.24 11.88 -2.61
N MET A 175 14.60 10.94 -3.31
CA MET A 175 14.99 9.53 -3.31
C MET A 175 16.10 9.18 -4.28
N GLN A 176 16.18 9.88 -5.42
CA GLN A 176 17.22 9.61 -6.43
C GLN A 176 18.64 9.89 -5.95
N THR A 177 18.79 10.69 -4.89
CA THR A 177 20.10 11.04 -4.33
C THR A 177 20.63 10.03 -3.32
N ILE A 178 19.82 9.04 -2.93
CA ILE A 178 20.17 8.07 -1.89
C ILE A 178 20.95 6.91 -2.51
N ALA A 179 22.11 6.59 -1.94
CA ALA A 179 22.80 5.36 -2.30
C ALA A 179 21.97 4.13 -1.89
N LEU A 180 21.83 3.16 -2.80
CA LEU A 180 21.04 1.95 -2.58
C LEU A 180 21.83 0.89 -1.80
N ASP A 181 22.19 1.25 -0.57
CA ASP A 181 22.78 0.37 0.44
C ASP A 181 22.03 0.50 1.77
N PHE A 182 22.27 -0.45 2.68
CA PHE A 182 21.55 -0.51 3.95
C PHE A 182 21.73 0.74 4.81
N ASP A 183 22.96 1.21 4.97
CA ASP A 183 23.29 2.25 5.94
C ASP A 183 22.77 3.62 5.45
N SER A 184 22.93 3.91 4.16
CA SER A 184 22.39 5.11 3.50
C SER A 184 20.85 5.16 3.54
N LEU A 185 20.18 4.05 3.20
CA LEU A 185 18.71 3.97 3.26
C LEU A 185 18.20 4.08 4.70
N ARG A 186 18.91 3.49 5.65
CA ARG A 186 18.58 3.59 7.08
C ARG A 186 18.70 5.03 7.56
N GLU A 187 19.85 5.68 7.33
CA GLU A 187 20.07 7.07 7.72
C GLU A 187 18.98 7.97 7.14
N TRP A 188 18.71 7.84 5.85
CA TRP A 188 17.68 8.62 5.18
C TRP A 188 16.30 8.40 5.81
N LEU A 189 15.86 7.15 5.98
CA LEU A 189 14.55 6.85 6.57
C LEU A 189 14.41 7.37 8.01
N LEU A 190 15.48 7.32 8.81
CA LEU A 190 15.47 7.84 10.18
C LEU A 190 15.46 9.37 10.21
N GLY A 191 16.07 10.03 9.22
CA GLY A 191 15.98 11.48 9.00
C GLY A 191 14.60 11.96 8.52
N HIS A 192 13.73 11.04 8.08
CA HIS A 192 12.37 11.34 7.60
C HIS A 192 11.30 10.70 8.51
N PRO A 193 11.11 11.20 9.75
CA PRO A 193 10.25 10.53 10.75
C PRO A 193 8.77 10.45 10.35
N ALA A 194 8.29 11.36 9.51
CA ALA A 194 6.92 11.35 8.98
C ALA A 194 6.70 10.29 7.89
N TRP A 195 7.75 9.55 7.48
CA TRP A 195 7.65 8.54 6.44
C TRP A 195 7.55 7.14 7.07
N GLU A 196 6.58 6.35 6.59
CA GLU A 196 6.46 4.94 6.97
C GLU A 196 7.51 4.09 6.25
N GLY A 197 7.88 4.47 5.01
CA GLY A 197 8.89 3.77 4.24
C GLY A 197 8.92 4.18 2.77
N VAL A 198 9.58 3.34 1.98
CA VAL A 198 9.68 3.43 0.52
C VAL A 198 9.13 2.15 -0.10
N VAL A 199 8.47 2.27 -1.25
CA VAL A 199 8.13 1.17 -2.15
C VAL A 199 8.79 1.43 -3.50
N TRP A 200 9.57 0.46 -3.98
CA TRP A 200 10.10 0.44 -5.33
C TRP A 200 9.16 -0.34 -6.24
N HIS A 201 8.94 0.17 -7.45
CA HIS A 201 8.12 -0.44 -8.49
C HIS A 201 8.99 -0.75 -9.70
N HIS A 202 8.96 -1.99 -10.16
CA HIS A 202 9.59 -2.40 -11.40
C HIS A 202 8.57 -2.35 -12.56
N PRO A 203 8.97 -2.00 -13.80
CA PRO A 203 8.06 -1.98 -14.96
C PRO A 203 7.32 -3.30 -15.26
N ASP A 204 7.85 -4.44 -14.83
CA ASP A 204 7.23 -5.76 -14.96
C ASP A 204 6.19 -6.11 -13.87
N GLY A 205 5.94 -5.17 -12.94
CA GLY A 205 4.99 -5.34 -11.84
C GLY A 205 5.57 -5.90 -10.55
N ARG A 206 6.87 -6.24 -10.49
CA ARG A 206 7.54 -6.52 -9.21
C ARG A 206 7.52 -5.27 -8.33
N MET A 207 7.40 -5.50 -7.02
CA MET A 207 7.50 -4.45 -6.01
C MET A 207 8.38 -4.91 -4.87
N ALA A 208 9.07 -3.98 -4.22
CA ALA A 208 9.82 -4.21 -2.99
C ALA A 208 9.58 -3.04 -2.04
N LYS A 209 9.70 -3.26 -0.73
CA LYS A 209 9.48 -2.20 0.27
C LYS A 209 10.55 -2.17 1.36
N LEU A 210 10.78 -1.01 1.94
CA LEU A 210 11.54 -0.87 3.18
C LEU A 210 10.78 0.07 4.11
N LYS A 211 10.47 -0.36 5.33
CA LYS A 211 9.82 0.51 6.32
C LYS A 211 10.83 1.12 7.26
N ARG A 212 10.59 2.37 7.68
CA ARG A 212 11.41 3.07 8.68
C ARG A 212 11.56 2.26 9.96
N ARG A 213 10.47 1.64 10.42
CA ARG A 213 10.50 0.83 11.65
C ARG A 213 11.40 -0.41 11.55
N ASP A 214 11.58 -0.95 10.34
CA ASP A 214 12.34 -2.19 10.14
C ASP A 214 13.85 -1.95 10.35
N VAL A 215 14.32 -0.70 10.21
CA VAL A 215 15.74 -0.31 10.34
C VAL A 215 16.11 0.32 11.70
N LEU A 216 15.17 0.36 12.65
CA LEU A 216 15.36 1.03 13.95
C LEU A 216 16.40 0.37 14.86
N ALA A 217 16.44 -0.97 14.91
CA ALA A 217 17.34 -1.70 15.81
C ALA A 217 18.22 -2.75 15.10
N ALA A 218 18.48 -2.58 13.80
CA ALA A 218 19.44 -3.46 13.11
C ALA A 218 20.81 -3.32 13.79
N GLY A 219 21.17 -4.34 14.56
CA GLY A 219 22.36 -4.39 15.39
C GLY A 219 23.62 -4.07 14.61
N ALA A 220 24.52 -3.36 15.28
CA ALA A 220 25.92 -3.31 14.94
C ALA A 220 26.44 -4.73 14.65
N ALA A 221 26.80 -5.00 13.40
CA ALA A 221 27.70 -6.11 13.11
C ALA A 221 29.11 -5.53 13.21
N VAL A 222 29.70 -5.76 14.39
CA VAL A 222 31.13 -5.82 14.75
C VAL A 222 32.09 -5.37 13.64
N ALA A 223 32.73 -4.21 13.82
CA ALA A 223 33.97 -3.91 13.13
C ALA A 223 35.01 -4.99 13.52
N PRO A 224 35.70 -5.65 12.57
CA PRO A 224 36.85 -6.44 12.95
C PRO A 224 37.89 -5.49 13.54
N GLN A 225 38.29 -5.72 14.78
CA GLN A 225 39.48 -5.10 15.32
C GLN A 225 40.67 -5.66 14.54
N SER A 226 41.35 -4.80 13.79
CA SER A 226 42.72 -4.99 13.32
C SER A 226 43.54 -3.80 13.76
#